data_AF-A0A941VY05-F1
#
_entry.id   AF-A0A941VY05-F1
#
_cell.length_a   1.000
_cell.length_b   1.000
_cell.length_c   1.000
_cell.angle_alpha   90.00
_cell.angle_beta   90.00
_cell.angle_gamma   90.00
#
_symmetry.space_group_name_H-M   'P 1'
#
loop_
_entity.id
_entity.type
_entity.pdbx_description
1 polymer ?
#
loop_
_entity_poly.entity_id
_entity_poly.type
_entity_poly.pdbx_seq_one_letter_code
_entity_poly.pdbx_strand_id
1 'polypeptide(L)' 'MTMHPLTRLGTRFAFFTGKGGVGKTSTACATAVALAAAGRRVLLVSTDPASNLGQVFGAEFGRAPQPVPAV' A
#
# COMPACT_ATOMS: atom_id res chain seq x y z
N MET A 1 -15.90 -7.73 12.57
CA MET A 1 -15.85 -6.31 12.15
C MET A 1 -14.60 -5.69 12.76
N THR A 2 -13.43 -5.93 12.14
CA THR A 2 -12.13 -5.58 12.73
C THR A 2 -11.82 -4.11 12.46
N MET A 3 -11.72 -3.30 13.52
CA MET A 3 -11.29 -1.90 13.42
C MET A 3 -9.85 -1.83 12.88
N HIS A 4 -9.66 -1.14 11.75
CA HIS A 4 -8.32 -0.84 11.23
C HIS A 4 -7.76 0.40 11.94
N PRO A 5 -6.52 0.41 12.45
CA PRO A 5 -5.97 1.57 13.16
C PRO A 5 -6.01 2.86 12.32
N LEU A 6 -5.91 2.75 11.00
CA LEU A 6 -6.03 3.87 10.07
C LEU A 6 -7.43 4.49 9.99
N THR A 7 -8.50 3.84 10.45
CA THR A 7 -9.83 4.47 10.53
C THR A 7 -9.97 5.48 11.66
N ARG A 8 -9.02 5.52 12.62
CA ARG A 8 -9.06 6.49 13.74
C ARG A 8 -8.23 7.75 13.51
N LEU A 9 -7.36 7.74 12.50
CA LEU A 9 -6.59 8.93 12.17
C LEU A 9 -7.54 9.92 11.47
N GLY A 10 -7.53 11.19 11.89
CA GLY A 10 -8.30 12.26 11.23
C GLY A 10 -7.86 12.57 9.80
N THR A 11 -7.10 11.68 9.17
CA THR A 11 -6.51 11.81 7.84
C THR A 11 -6.75 10.56 7.01
N ARG A 12 -6.80 10.73 5.69
CA ARG A 12 -6.87 9.62 4.71
C ARG A 12 -5.50 9.20 4.20
N PHE A 13 -4.42 9.77 4.74
CA PHE A 13 -3.05 9.52 4.31
C PHE A 13 -2.26 8.75 5.36
N ALA A 14 -1.54 7.72 4.91
CA ALA A 14 -0.59 6.96 5.72
C ALA A 14 0.76 6.95 4.99
N PHE A 15 1.83 7.36 5.69
CA PHE A 15 3.19 7.39 5.15
C PHE A 15 4.04 6.31 5.81
N PHE A 16 4.72 5.53 4.98
CA PHE A 16 5.65 4.49 5.43
C PHE A 16 7.08 4.96 5.16
N THR A 17 7.78 5.35 6.22
CA THR A 17 9.14 5.93 6.17
C THR A 17 10.12 5.13 7.05
N GLY A 18 11.42 5.36 6.88
CA GLY A 18 12.50 4.63 7.56
C GLY A 18 13.68 4.30 6.67
N LYS A 19 14.75 3.78 7.27
CA LYS A 19 16.02 3.40 6.61
C LYS A 19 15.80 2.33 5.50
N GLY A 20 16.79 2.12 4.64
CA GLY A 20 16.78 1.02 3.66
C GLY A 20 16.65 -0.34 4.34
N GLY A 21 15.92 -1.28 3.75
CA GLY A 21 15.82 -2.66 4.25
C GLY A 21 14.88 -2.92 5.44
N VAL A 22 14.30 -1.89 6.08
CA VAL A 22 13.43 -2.07 7.27
C VAL A 22 12.00 -2.57 6.97
N GLY A 23 11.71 -2.99 5.75
CA GLY A 23 10.41 -3.57 5.37
C GLY A 23 9.29 -2.58 4.99
N LYS A 24 9.61 -1.31 4.72
CA LYS A 24 8.60 -0.26 4.38
C LYS A 24 7.61 -0.70 3.30
N THR A 25 8.11 -1.19 2.18
CA THR A 25 7.29 -1.62 1.05
C THR A 25 6.37 -2.77 1.44
N SER A 26 6.90 -3.78 2.14
CA SER A 26 6.12 -4.92 2.61
C SER A 26 4.99 -4.50 3.54
N THR A 27 5.26 -3.63 4.51
CA THR A 27 4.25 -3.12 5.44
C THR A 27 3.22 -2.25 4.73
N ALA A 28 3.63 -1.41 3.78
CA ALA A 28 2.71 -0.59 2.99
C ALA A 28 1.76 -1.44 2.14
N CYS A 29 2.29 -2.46 1.45
CA CYS A 29 1.49 -3.40 0.67
C CYS A 29 0.51 -4.19 1.55
N ALA A 30 0.98 -4.77 2.65
CA ALA A 30 0.12 -5.52 3.58
C ALA A 30 -1.01 -4.65 4.14
N THR A 31 -0.70 -3.39 4.49
CA THR A 31 -1.71 -2.44 4.98
C THR A 31 -2.72 -2.07 3.90
N ALA A 32 -2.27 -1.85 2.65
CA ALA A 32 -3.16 -1.54 1.54
C ALA A 32 -4.13 -2.69 1.24
N VAL A 33 -3.63 -3.93 1.21
CA VAL A 33 -4.45 -5.14 1.02
C VAL A 33 -5.45 -5.30 2.15
N ALA A 34 -5.03 -5.15 3.40
CA ALA A 34 -5.91 -5.30 4.55
C ALA A 34 -7.03 -4.23 4.58
N LEU A 35 -6.74 -3.00 4.16
CA LEU A 35 -7.74 -1.95 3.99
C LEU A 35 -8.69 -2.22 2.82
N ALA A 36 -8.18 -2.68 1.68
CA ALA A 36 -8.98 -3.06 0.52
C ALA A 36 -9.95 -4.20 0.86
N ALA A 37 -9.45 -5.25 1.53
CA ALA A 37 -10.25 -6.36 2.03
C ALA A 37 -11.32 -5.92 3.06
N ALA A 38 -11.09 -4.81 3.76
CA ALA A 38 -12.09 -4.18 4.63
C ALA A 38 -13.09 -3.27 3.87
N GLY A 39 -13.14 -3.36 2.54
CA GLY A 39 -14.07 -2.62 1.67
C GLY A 39 -13.67 -1.16 1.43
N ARG A 40 -12.43 -0.77 1.73
CA ARG A 40 -11.97 0.61 1.55
C ARG A 40 -11.36 0.78 0.16
N ARG A 41 -11.64 1.91 -0.47
CA ARG A 41 -10.93 2.30 -1.70
C ARG A 41 -9.54 2.84 -1.33
N VAL A 42 -8.49 2.12 -1.74
CA VAL A 42 -7.10 2.41 -1.40
C VAL A 42 -6.32 2.76 -2.66
N LEU A 43 -5.46 3.77 -2.55
CA LEU A 43 -4.41 4.05 -3.53
C LEU A 43 -3.07 3.83 -2.83
N LEU A 44 -2.27 2.90 -3.36
CA LEU A 44 -0.90 2.66 -2.91
C LEU A 44 0.06 3.33 -3.89
N VAL A 45 0.96 4.16 -3.36
CA VAL A 45 1.93 4.91 -4.15
C VAL A 45 3.33 4.63 -3.61
N SER A 46 4.26 4.31 -4.51
CA SER A 46 5.69 4.34 -4.21
C SER A 46 6.29 5.59 -4.84
N THR A 47 7.06 6.34 -4.05
CA THR A 47 7.85 7.49 -4.55
C THR A 47 9.30 7.10 -4.84
N ASP A 48 9.67 5.84 -4.65
CA ASP A 48 11.00 5.32 -4.92
C ASP A 48 11.17 5.04 -6.43
N PRO A 49 12.18 5.62 -7.11
CA PRO A 49 12.49 5.29 -8.49
C PRO A 49 12.74 3.79 -8.73
N ALA A 50 13.27 3.07 -7.74
CA ALA A 50 13.48 1.62 -7.77
C ALA A 50 12.34 0.87 -7.06
N SER A 51 11.10 1.27 -7.35
CA SER A 51 9.91 0.70 -6.71
C SER A 51 9.84 -0.82 -6.82
N ASN A 52 9.73 -1.49 -5.67
CA ASN A 52 9.56 -2.94 -5.58
C ASN A 52 8.08 -3.40 -5.59
N LEU A 53 7.12 -2.50 -5.84
CA LEU A 53 5.69 -2.85 -5.81
C LEU A 53 5.34 -3.95 -6.80
N GLY A 54 5.93 -3.89 -8.00
CA GLY A 54 5.65 -4.88 -9.03
C GLY A 54 6.13 -6.28 -8.66
N GLN A 55 7.27 -6.37 -7.96
CA GLN A 55 7.75 -7.64 -7.43
C GLN A 55 6.85 -8.19 -6.33
N VAL A 56 6.31 -7.33 -5.46
CA VAL A 56 5.42 -7.75 -4.37
C VAL A 56 4.09 -8.29 -4.89
N PHE A 57 3.51 -7.65 -5.91
CA PHE A 57 2.20 -8.04 -6.46
C PHE A 57 2.28 -8.90 -7.72
N GLY A 58 3.49 -9.20 -8.23
CA GLY A 58 3.67 -9.97 -9.46
C GLY A 58 3.07 -9.30 -10.70
N ALA A 59 3.10 -7.96 -10.77
CA ALA A 59 2.49 -7.18 -11.84
C ALA A 59 3.32 -5.93 -12.17
N GLU A 60 3.18 -5.38 -13.38
CA GLU A 60 3.83 -4.12 -13.73
C GLU A 60 2.93 -2.93 -13.43
N PHE A 61 3.50 -1.89 -12.82
CA PHE A 61 2.78 -0.66 -12.48
C PHE A 61 3.48 0.56 -13.08
N GLY A 62 2.68 1.44 -13.69
CA GLY A 62 3.12 2.69 -14.27
C GLY A 62 2.79 3.92 -13.42
N ARG A 63 2.81 5.09 -14.06
CA ARG A 63 2.44 6.37 -13.43
C ARG A 63 0.93 6.56 -13.28
N ALA A 64 0.14 5.92 -14.12
CA ALA A 64 -1.31 5.97 -14.02
C ALA A 64 -1.79 4.97 -12.94
N PRO A 65 -2.83 5.30 -12.15
CA PRO A 65 -3.45 4.34 -11.25
C PRO A 65 -3.92 3.10 -12.01
N GLN A 66 -3.53 1.92 -11.53
CA GLN A 66 -3.91 0.62 -12.07
C GLN A 66 -4.42 -0.27 -10.94
N PRO A 67 -5.42 -1.14 -11.20
CA PRO A 67 -5.86 -2.12 -10.21
C PRO A 67 -4.73 -3.11 -9.92
N VAL A 68 -4.63 -3.54 -8.66
CA VAL A 68 -3.76 -4.64 -8.28
C VAL A 68 -4.48 -5.94 -8.64
N PRO A 69 -3.85 -6.88 -9.38
CA PRO A 69 -4.48 -8.15 -9.69
C PRO A 69 -4.84 -8.93 -8.41
N ALA A 70 -6.03 -9.54 -8.40
CA ALA A 70 -6.51 -10.43 -7.34
C ALA A 70 -6.70 -9.80 -5.93
N VAL A 71 -6.81 -8.47 -5.82
CA VAL A 71 -7.14 -7.73 -4.58
C VAL A 71 -8.45 -6.97 -4.73
#